data_AF-A0A8H4KYX5-F1
#
_entry.id   AF-A0A8H4KYX5-F1
#
_cell.length_a   1.000
_cell.length_b   1.000
_cell.length_c   1.000
_cell.angle_alpha   90.00
_cell.angle_beta   90.00
_cell.angle_gamma   90.00
#
_symmetry.space_group_name_H-M   'P 1'
#
loop_
_entity.id
_entity.type
_entity.pdbx_description
1 polymer ?
#
loop_
_entity_poly.entity_id
_entity_poly.type
_entity_poly.pdbx_seq_one_letter_code
_entity_poly.pdbx_strand_id
1 'polypeptide(L)'
;MLAMPISSSDEAKPSGASGVSSGGFAFIIHNSTAQAGLKIVSHIGTPPQAPPVFSSISQALEPKVTLFQAFPNPSSILATGSSNNFTLRGQPGTIKHSSLSGKYAIESSLGTFKWVDDSLSLAGDGEHLLLKDTSGRKLARLGKASSKERFAKGDMKLEIYVAGDDYLTELMVLTSILIAPLAETSSKESAEGVKAAFEVIGVLAGMN
;
A
#
# COMPACT_ATOMS: atom_id res chain seq x y z
N MET A 1 -6.33 62.42 -35.98
CA MET A 1 -5.35 61.77 -35.06
C MET A 1 -6.09 61.47 -33.77
N LEU A 2 -6.47 60.20 -33.57
CA LEU A 2 -7.15 59.70 -32.37
C LEU A 2 -6.29 58.55 -31.83
N ALA A 3 -5.65 58.79 -30.68
CA ALA A 3 -4.85 57.80 -29.98
C ALA A 3 -5.76 56.96 -29.07
N MET A 4 -5.73 55.63 -29.23
CA MET A 4 -6.34 54.68 -28.32
C MET A 4 -5.32 54.24 -27.26
N PRO A 5 -5.71 54.06 -25.98
CA PRO A 5 -4.82 53.47 -24.97
C PRO A 5 -4.76 51.95 -25.11
N ILE A 6 -3.53 51.42 -25.08
CA ILE A 6 -3.20 49.99 -25.09
C ILE A 6 -3.45 49.44 -23.68
N SER A 7 -4.33 48.45 -23.58
CA SER A 7 -4.63 47.72 -22.34
C SER A 7 -3.42 46.86 -21.96
N SER A 8 -2.81 47.14 -20.81
CA SER A 8 -1.73 46.36 -20.21
C SER A 8 -2.30 45.07 -19.61
N SER A 9 -1.98 43.93 -20.22
CA SER A 9 -2.26 42.62 -19.64
C SER A 9 -1.38 42.37 -18.42
N ASP A 10 -2.03 42.08 -17.30
CA ASP A 10 -1.47 41.62 -16.03
C ASP A 10 -0.53 40.42 -16.25
N GLU A 11 0.76 40.65 -16.02
CA GLU A 11 1.77 39.60 -15.95
C GLU A 11 1.66 38.94 -14.57
N ALA A 12 0.93 37.83 -14.50
CA ALA A 12 0.81 37.02 -13.30
C ALA A 12 2.19 36.43 -12.92
N LYS A 13 2.82 37.07 -11.95
CA LYS A 13 4.02 36.62 -11.23
C LYS A 13 3.79 35.21 -10.66
N PRO A 14 4.66 34.22 -10.93
CA PRO A 14 4.58 32.92 -10.26
C PRO A 14 5.00 33.09 -8.80
N SER A 15 4.02 33.24 -7.92
CA SER A 15 4.19 33.16 -6.47
C SER A 15 4.22 31.70 -6.03
N GLY A 16 5.25 31.30 -5.30
CA GLY A 16 5.20 30.12 -4.43
C GLY A 16 6.23 29.04 -4.71
N ALA A 17 7.52 29.38 -4.62
CA ALA A 17 8.50 28.41 -4.19
C ALA A 17 8.26 28.15 -2.69
N SER A 18 7.66 27.01 -2.36
CA SER A 18 7.65 26.48 -1.01
C SER A 18 7.54 24.95 -1.03
N GLY A 19 8.66 24.31 -0.68
CA GLY A 19 8.74 22.90 -0.36
C GLY A 19 9.44 22.08 -1.44
N VAL A 20 10.75 21.90 -1.29
CA VAL A 20 11.45 20.77 -1.92
C VAL A 20 10.75 19.49 -1.44
N SER A 21 9.90 18.90 -2.28
CA SER A 21 9.31 17.60 -2.01
C SER A 21 10.42 16.57 -2.12
N SER A 22 10.90 16.09 -0.97
CA SER A 22 11.63 14.82 -0.90
C SER A 22 10.87 13.78 -1.72
N GLY A 23 11.51 13.14 -2.70
CA GLY A 23 10.92 12.37 -3.79
C GLY A 23 10.16 11.09 -3.41
N GLY A 24 9.24 11.19 -2.46
CA GLY A 24 8.29 10.14 -2.10
C GLY A 24 7.09 10.12 -3.06
N PHE A 25 6.56 8.92 -3.27
CA PHE A 25 5.34 8.70 -4.05
C PHE A 25 4.41 7.78 -3.26
N ALA A 26 3.13 7.75 -3.64
CA ALA A 26 2.13 7.00 -2.91
C ALA A 26 1.25 6.15 -3.84
N PHE A 27 0.85 5.00 -3.33
CA PHE A 27 -0.07 4.08 -3.94
C PHE A 27 -1.38 4.02 -3.16
N ILE A 28 -2.45 3.70 -3.89
CA ILE A 28 -3.74 3.29 -3.33
C ILE A 28 -3.89 1.81 -3.61
N ILE A 29 -4.19 1.04 -2.56
CA ILE A 29 -4.51 -0.37 -2.61
C ILE A 29 -6.01 -0.48 -2.35
N HIS A 30 -6.78 -0.95 -3.33
CA HIS A 30 -8.22 -1.08 -3.23
C HIS A 30 -8.70 -2.41 -3.81
N ASN A 31 -9.89 -2.85 -3.41
CA ASN A 31 -10.50 -4.05 -3.98
C ASN A 31 -11.10 -3.72 -5.36
N SER A 32 -10.91 -4.61 -6.33
CA SER A 32 -11.57 -4.51 -7.64
C SER A 32 -13.07 -4.75 -7.48
N THR A 33 -13.88 -3.90 -8.11
CA THR A 33 -15.33 -4.12 -8.22
C THR A 33 -15.68 -5.14 -9.30
N ALA A 34 -14.77 -5.42 -10.23
CA ALA A 34 -14.98 -6.32 -11.36
C ALA A 34 -14.70 -7.80 -11.01
N GLN A 35 -13.83 -8.05 -10.02
CA GLN A 35 -13.41 -9.40 -9.66
C GLN A 35 -13.19 -9.53 -8.16
N ALA A 36 -13.91 -10.46 -7.53
CA ALA A 36 -13.73 -10.79 -6.13
C ALA A 36 -12.31 -11.31 -5.84
N GLY A 37 -11.73 -10.89 -4.72
CA GLY A 37 -10.37 -11.29 -4.32
C GLY A 37 -9.23 -10.63 -5.09
N LEU A 38 -9.53 -9.83 -6.14
CA LEU A 38 -8.55 -9.01 -6.84
C LEU A 38 -8.38 -7.67 -6.13
N LYS A 39 -7.14 -7.35 -5.76
CA LYS A 39 -6.74 -6.01 -5.32
C LYS A 39 -5.96 -5.31 -6.42
N ILE A 40 -6.20 -4.01 -6.54
CA ILE A 40 -5.57 -3.13 -7.50
C ILE A 40 -4.68 -2.14 -6.74
N VAL A 41 -3.47 -1.93 -7.26
CA VAL A 41 -2.51 -0.96 -6.77
C VAL A 41 -2.24 0.07 -7.86
N SER A 42 -2.58 1.32 -7.60
CA SER A 42 -2.41 2.44 -8.54
C SER A 42 -1.72 3.61 -7.85
N HIS A 43 -1.00 4.43 -8.61
CA HIS A 43 -0.51 5.70 -8.08
C HIS A 43 -1.67 6.61 -7.67
N ILE A 44 -1.48 7.41 -6.62
CA ILE A 44 -2.44 8.47 -6.28
C ILE A 44 -2.53 9.48 -7.42
N GLY A 45 -3.76 9.88 -7.76
CA GLY A 45 -4.04 10.85 -8.84
C GLY A 45 -4.17 10.21 -10.21
N THR A 46 -3.91 8.91 -10.34
CA THR A 46 -4.14 8.19 -11.59
C THR A 46 -5.64 8.11 -11.92
N PRO A 47 -6.04 8.34 -13.19
CA PRO A 47 -7.44 8.20 -13.60
C PRO A 47 -7.98 6.77 -13.36
N PRO A 48 -9.28 6.61 -13.04
CA PRO A 48 -9.87 5.28 -12.79
C PRO A 48 -9.75 4.28 -13.95
N GLN A 49 -9.59 4.78 -15.18
CA GLN A 49 -9.46 3.94 -16.38
C GLN A 49 -8.03 3.54 -16.71
N ALA A 50 -7.03 4.10 -16.01
CA ALA A 50 -5.65 3.76 -16.29
C ALA A 50 -5.33 2.32 -15.83
N PRO A 51 -4.40 1.63 -16.51
CA PRO A 51 -3.93 0.35 -16.05
C PRO A 51 -3.33 0.43 -14.63
N PRO A 52 -3.51 -0.62 -13.81
CA PRO A 52 -2.90 -0.67 -12.49
C PRO A 52 -1.39 -0.82 -12.60
N VAL A 53 -0.66 -0.35 -11.59
CA VAL A 53 0.79 -0.55 -11.49
C VAL A 53 1.08 -1.98 -11.05
N PHE A 54 0.36 -2.43 -10.03
CA PHE A 54 0.36 -3.81 -9.58
C PHE A 54 -1.06 -4.29 -9.36
N SER A 55 -1.26 -5.60 -9.40
CA SER A 55 -2.47 -6.22 -8.91
C SER A 55 -2.12 -7.44 -8.07
N SER A 56 -3.02 -7.84 -7.19
CA SER A 56 -2.84 -9.07 -6.44
C SER A 56 -4.12 -9.88 -6.35
N ILE A 57 -3.99 -11.19 -6.46
CA ILE A 57 -5.09 -12.12 -6.23
C ILE A 57 -4.84 -12.84 -4.90
N SER A 58 -5.82 -12.80 -4.01
CA SER A 58 -5.87 -13.63 -2.81
C SER A 58 -6.72 -14.87 -3.09
N GLN A 59 -6.20 -16.05 -2.77
CA GLN A 59 -6.98 -17.29 -2.83
C GLN A 59 -7.80 -17.46 -1.54
N ALA A 60 -9.05 -17.90 -1.69
CA ALA A 60 -9.99 -18.10 -0.58
C ALA A 60 -9.67 -19.34 0.27
N LEU A 61 -9.18 -20.40 -0.39
CA LEU A 61 -8.97 -21.72 0.21
C LEU A 61 -7.58 -21.87 0.86
N GLU A 62 -6.61 -21.08 0.42
CA GLU A 62 -5.30 -20.95 1.03
C GLU A 62 -4.97 -19.47 1.12
N PRO A 63 -4.49 -18.93 2.27
CA PRO A 63 -4.14 -17.53 2.47
C PRO A 63 -2.88 -17.14 1.69
N LYS A 64 -2.92 -17.32 0.37
CA LYS A 64 -1.84 -17.08 -0.56
C LYS A 64 -2.22 -15.89 -1.43
N VAL A 65 -1.34 -14.92 -1.43
CA VAL A 65 -1.39 -13.74 -2.29
C VAL A 65 -0.40 -13.95 -3.43
N THR A 66 -0.84 -13.68 -4.65
CA THR A 66 0.05 -13.57 -5.81
C THR A 66 0.05 -12.11 -6.26
N LEU A 67 1.23 -11.51 -6.36
CA LEU A 67 1.43 -10.15 -6.84
C LEU A 67 1.87 -10.18 -8.31
N PHE A 68 1.20 -9.38 -9.12
CA PHE A 68 1.44 -9.24 -10.55
C PHE A 68 1.86 -7.82 -10.89
N GLN A 69 2.70 -7.70 -11.92
CA GLN A 69 2.92 -6.44 -12.61
C GLN A 69 1.68 -6.15 -13.48
N ALA A 70 1.07 -4.99 -13.29
CA ALA A 70 -0.19 -4.61 -13.93
C ALA A 70 -1.32 -5.64 -13.70
N PHE A 71 -2.11 -5.96 -14.73
CA PHE A 71 -3.22 -6.91 -14.62
C PHE A 71 -2.73 -8.36 -14.45
N PRO A 72 -3.55 -9.24 -13.83
CA PRO A 72 -3.16 -10.63 -13.61
C PRO A 72 -2.83 -11.36 -14.91
N ASN A 73 -1.58 -11.81 -15.03
CA ASN A 73 -1.09 -12.65 -16.11
C ASN A 73 0.01 -13.57 -15.56
N PRO A 74 0.02 -14.88 -15.87
CA PRO A 74 1.10 -15.78 -15.45
C PRO A 74 2.52 -15.27 -15.77
N SER A 75 2.71 -14.55 -16.88
CA SER A 75 4.01 -13.98 -17.25
C SER A 75 4.39 -12.72 -16.47
N SER A 76 3.46 -12.12 -15.72
CA SER A 76 3.68 -10.90 -14.93
C SER A 76 3.78 -11.16 -13.43
N ILE A 77 3.88 -12.41 -12.99
CA ILE A 77 4.03 -12.75 -11.57
C ILE A 77 5.36 -12.19 -11.05
N LEU A 78 5.26 -11.28 -10.09
CA LEU A 78 6.40 -10.71 -9.39
C LEU A 78 6.65 -11.44 -8.08
N ALA A 79 5.59 -11.78 -7.36
CA ALA A 79 5.74 -12.43 -6.06
C ALA A 79 4.57 -13.35 -5.71
N THR A 80 4.83 -14.25 -4.78
CA THR A 80 3.80 -14.99 -4.07
C THR A 80 4.09 -14.93 -2.57
N GLY A 81 3.08 -14.92 -1.72
CA GLY A 81 3.29 -14.87 -0.29
C GLY A 81 2.10 -15.35 0.51
N SER A 82 2.37 -15.65 1.77
CA SER A 82 1.42 -16.01 2.81
C SER A 82 1.71 -15.17 4.06
N SER A 83 1.01 -15.44 5.17
CA SER A 83 1.21 -14.70 6.42
C SER A 83 2.65 -14.76 6.96
N ASN A 84 3.41 -15.81 6.64
CA ASN A 84 4.69 -16.09 7.30
C ASN A 84 5.88 -16.13 6.33
N ASN A 85 5.63 -16.32 5.03
CA ASN A 85 6.67 -16.45 4.02
C ASN A 85 6.25 -15.80 2.72
N PHE A 86 7.22 -15.45 1.90
CA PHE A 86 6.99 -15.00 0.55
C PHE A 86 8.16 -15.35 -0.36
N THR A 87 7.93 -15.25 -1.65
CA THR A 87 8.94 -15.32 -2.69
C THR A 87 8.72 -14.12 -3.61
N LEU A 88 9.73 -13.26 -3.72
CA LEU A 88 9.72 -12.07 -4.59
C LEU A 88 10.78 -12.26 -5.67
N ARG A 89 10.39 -12.28 -6.94
CA ARG A 89 11.25 -12.54 -8.11
C ARG A 89 12.15 -13.77 -7.92
N GLY A 90 11.58 -14.84 -7.35
CA GLY A 90 12.28 -16.10 -7.06
C GLY A 90 13.13 -16.09 -5.79
N GLN A 91 13.28 -14.96 -5.10
CA GLN A 91 14.02 -14.86 -3.84
C GLN A 91 13.11 -15.06 -2.64
N PRO A 92 13.43 -15.99 -1.72
CA PRO A 92 12.62 -16.23 -0.54
C PRO A 92 12.76 -15.11 0.49
N GLY A 93 11.69 -14.89 1.26
CA GLY A 93 11.67 -14.03 2.42
C GLY A 93 10.67 -14.51 3.46
N THR A 94 10.78 -13.96 4.68
CA THR A 94 9.91 -14.34 5.80
C THR A 94 9.26 -13.14 6.44
N ILE A 95 8.07 -13.36 7.00
CA ILE A 95 7.32 -12.40 7.81
C ILE A 95 7.13 -13.03 9.19
N LYS A 96 7.62 -12.36 10.22
CA LYS A 96 7.47 -12.78 11.61
C LYS A 96 6.53 -11.80 12.31
N HIS A 97 5.39 -12.31 12.76
CA HIS A 97 4.44 -11.54 13.56
C HIS A 97 4.74 -11.72 15.05
N SER A 98 4.81 -10.61 15.78
CA SER A 98 4.92 -10.62 17.24
C SER A 98 3.57 -10.24 17.84
N SER A 99 2.80 -11.24 18.26
CA SER A 99 1.48 -11.04 18.88
C SER A 99 1.51 -10.14 20.13
N LEU A 100 2.64 -10.09 20.83
CA LEU A 100 2.80 -9.27 22.03
C LEU A 100 2.96 -7.77 21.71
N SER A 101 3.43 -7.44 20.51
CA SER A 101 3.77 -6.05 20.15
C SER A 101 3.02 -5.52 18.94
N GLY A 102 2.21 -6.34 18.25
CA GLY A 102 1.54 -5.97 17.00
C GLY A 102 2.49 -5.71 15.82
N LYS A 103 3.78 -6.06 15.98
CA LYS A 103 4.84 -5.74 15.01
C LYS A 103 5.04 -6.89 14.02
N TYR A 104 5.36 -6.53 12.79
CA TYR A 104 5.71 -7.47 11.72
C TYR A 104 7.17 -7.23 11.32
N ALA A 105 8.03 -8.22 11.50
CA ALA A 105 9.40 -8.19 11.01
C ALA A 105 9.48 -8.91 9.66
N ILE A 106 10.17 -8.32 8.71
CA ILE A 106 10.37 -8.83 7.35
C ILE A 106 11.85 -9.14 7.18
N GLU A 107 12.17 -10.35 6.74
CA GLU A 107 13.52 -10.74 6.35
C GLU A 107 13.52 -11.07 4.86
N SER A 108 14.42 -10.44 4.11
CA SER A 108 14.54 -10.60 2.66
C SER A 108 16.01 -10.52 2.23
N SER A 109 16.28 -10.77 0.94
CA SER A 109 17.59 -10.52 0.33
C SER A 109 18.07 -9.07 0.43
N LEU A 110 17.16 -8.10 0.59
CA LEU A 110 17.50 -6.68 0.81
C LEU A 110 17.83 -6.36 2.28
N GLY A 111 17.70 -7.32 3.19
CA GLY A 111 17.91 -7.14 4.61
C GLY A 111 16.61 -7.23 5.42
N THR A 112 16.65 -6.64 6.61
CA THR A 112 15.59 -6.75 7.61
C THR A 112 14.82 -5.44 7.77
N PHE A 113 13.50 -5.54 7.77
CA PHE A 113 12.59 -4.41 7.93
C PHE A 113 11.54 -4.72 8.99
N LYS A 114 10.87 -3.68 9.50
CA LYS A 114 9.82 -3.82 10.52
C LYS A 114 8.68 -2.87 10.24
N TRP A 115 7.47 -3.42 10.16
CA TRP A 115 6.24 -2.64 10.31
C TRP A 115 5.96 -2.47 11.80
N VAL A 116 5.80 -1.22 12.22
CA VAL A 116 5.51 -0.81 13.60
C VAL A 116 4.41 0.23 13.60
N ASP A 117 3.64 0.32 14.67
CA ASP A 117 2.63 1.37 14.80
C ASP A 117 3.27 2.77 14.72
N ASP A 118 2.60 3.67 14.01
CA ASP A 118 2.97 5.08 13.99
C ASP A 118 2.47 5.77 15.25
N SER A 119 3.21 5.64 16.34
CA SER A 119 2.88 6.27 17.63
C SER A 119 2.80 7.81 17.59
N LEU A 120 3.17 8.43 16.47
CA LEU A 120 3.11 9.87 16.26
C LEU A 120 1.91 10.31 15.40
N SER A 121 1.07 9.39 14.91
CA SER A 121 -0.17 9.79 14.25
C SER A 121 -1.09 10.45 15.27
N LEU A 122 -1.29 11.77 15.12
CA LEU A 122 -2.22 12.54 15.95
C LEU A 122 -3.60 11.86 15.95
N ALA A 123 -4.19 11.75 17.14
CA ALA A 123 -5.49 11.12 17.35
C ALA A 123 -6.55 11.72 16.42
N GLY A 124 -6.87 11.01 15.33
CA GLY A 124 -7.83 11.47 14.32
C GLY A 124 -7.64 10.88 12.92
N ASP A 125 -6.42 10.52 12.52
CA ASP A 125 -6.12 10.03 11.16
C ASP A 125 -6.21 8.51 10.97
N GLY A 126 -6.51 7.77 12.04
CA GLY A 126 -6.60 6.30 12.03
C GLY A 126 -5.27 5.62 12.38
N GLU A 127 -5.30 4.30 12.52
CA GLU A 127 -4.11 3.50 12.79
C GLU A 127 -3.25 3.41 11.52
N HIS A 128 -1.97 3.79 11.65
CA HIS A 128 -0.99 3.67 10.60
C HIS A 128 0.16 2.78 11.03
N LEU A 129 0.70 2.03 10.09
CA LEU A 129 1.93 1.29 10.24
C LEU A 129 3.06 2.02 9.52
N LEU A 130 4.22 2.09 10.13
CA LEU A 130 5.47 2.57 9.54
C LEU A 130 6.40 1.40 9.27
N LEU A 131 6.88 1.30 8.03
CA LEU A 131 7.98 0.43 7.67
C LEU A 131 9.30 1.13 7.98
N LYS A 132 10.15 0.46 8.76
CA LYS A 132 11.51 0.93 9.09
C LYS A 132 12.55 -0.13 8.75
N ASP A 133 13.75 0.30 8.36
CA ASP A 133 14.92 -0.58 8.32
C ASP A 133 15.56 -0.74 9.71
N THR A 134 16.64 -1.52 9.79
CA THR A 134 17.36 -1.79 11.05
C THR A 134 17.99 -0.55 11.67
N SER A 135 18.24 0.51 10.90
CA SER A 135 18.74 1.79 11.40
C SER A 135 17.62 2.68 11.98
N GLY A 136 16.36 2.26 11.82
CA GLY A 136 15.19 3.03 12.22
C GLY A 136 14.76 4.07 11.18
N ARG A 137 15.40 4.12 10.01
CA ARG A 137 15.01 5.00 8.90
C ARG A 137 13.63 4.57 8.39
N LYS A 138 12.74 5.55 8.22
CA LYS A 138 11.39 5.34 7.69
C LYS A 138 11.46 5.10 6.18
N LEU A 139 10.86 4.02 5.72
CA LEU A 139 10.83 3.65 4.29
C LEU A 139 9.44 3.86 3.70
N ALA A 140 8.40 3.47 4.43
CA ALA A 140 7.02 3.62 3.98
C ALA A 140 6.05 3.78 5.17
N ARG A 141 4.83 4.23 4.86
CA ARG A 141 3.69 4.28 5.78
C ARG A 141 2.48 3.65 5.10
N LEU A 142 1.78 2.80 5.84
CA LEU A 142 0.55 2.15 5.41
C LEU A 142 -0.57 2.58 6.36
N GLY A 143 -1.74 2.91 5.81
CA GLY A 143 -2.93 3.13 6.62
C GLY A 143 -4.18 3.27 5.77
N LYS A 144 -5.32 3.49 6.42
CA LYS A 144 -6.57 3.72 5.69
C LYS A 144 -6.48 5.00 4.89
N ALA A 145 -6.93 4.94 3.64
CA ALA A 145 -7.01 6.11 2.79
C ALA A 145 -8.11 7.04 3.34
N SER A 146 -7.85 8.35 3.38
CA SER A 146 -8.77 9.28 4.04
C SER A 146 -10.05 9.44 3.21
N SER A 147 -11.20 9.47 3.88
CA SER A 147 -12.48 9.80 3.21
C SER A 147 -12.49 11.19 2.58
N LYS A 148 -11.60 12.10 3.04
CA LYS A 148 -11.39 13.43 2.45
C LYS A 148 -10.75 13.37 1.06
N GLU A 149 -10.02 12.30 0.76
CA GLU A 149 -9.30 12.12 -0.51
C GLU A 149 -10.17 11.42 -1.60
N ARG A 150 -11.48 11.26 -1.36
CA ARG A 150 -12.46 10.60 -2.26
C ARG A 150 -12.16 9.12 -2.55
N PHE A 151 -11.46 8.44 -1.63
CA PHE A 151 -11.26 6.99 -1.73
C PHE A 151 -12.46 6.21 -1.22
N ALA A 152 -12.63 4.99 -1.71
CA ALA A 152 -13.68 4.11 -1.24
C ALA A 152 -13.39 3.66 0.20
N LYS A 153 -14.45 3.34 0.94
CA LYS A 153 -14.31 2.83 2.30
C LYS A 153 -13.57 1.49 2.26
N GLY A 154 -12.45 1.40 2.97
CA GLY A 154 -11.59 0.20 3.00
C GLY A 154 -10.39 0.26 2.06
N ASP A 155 -10.24 1.35 1.29
CA ASP A 155 -9.02 1.59 0.54
C ASP A 155 -7.87 1.88 1.49
N MET A 156 -6.69 1.38 1.16
CA MET A 156 -5.46 1.58 1.92
C MET A 156 -4.52 2.46 1.12
N LYS A 157 -3.85 3.38 1.80
CA LYS A 157 -2.83 4.28 1.27
C LYS A 157 -1.46 3.79 1.71
N LEU A 158 -0.57 3.57 0.74
CA LEU A 158 0.83 3.24 0.95
C LEU A 158 1.69 4.42 0.49
N GLU A 159 2.30 5.13 1.42
CA GLU A 159 3.20 6.26 1.17
C GLU A 159 4.64 5.77 1.26
N ILE A 160 5.44 5.96 0.21
CA ILE A 160 6.84 5.56 0.14
C ILE A 160 7.69 6.82 0.32
N TYR A 161 8.59 6.81 1.30
CA TYR A 161 9.41 7.96 1.68
C TYR A 161 10.80 7.97 1.08
N VAL A 162 11.24 6.83 0.54
CA VAL A 162 12.58 6.67 -0.03
C VAL A 162 12.47 6.31 -1.50
N ALA A 163 13.32 6.90 -2.34
CA ALA A 163 13.52 6.40 -3.68
C ALA A 163 14.16 5.00 -3.58
N GLY A 164 13.49 4.00 -4.12
CA GLY A 164 13.95 2.62 -4.19
C GLY A 164 14.04 2.15 -5.63
N ASP A 165 14.72 1.04 -5.84
CA ASP A 165 14.57 0.28 -7.08
C ASP A 165 13.20 -0.42 -7.14
N ASP A 166 12.92 -1.05 -8.27
CA ASP A 166 11.69 -1.82 -8.46
C ASP A 166 11.55 -2.91 -7.40
N TYR A 167 12.66 -3.55 -7.03
CA TYR A 167 12.65 -4.66 -6.07
C TYR A 167 12.20 -4.22 -4.67
N LEU A 168 12.76 -3.12 -4.15
CA LEU A 168 12.35 -2.56 -2.87
C LEU A 168 10.89 -2.10 -2.91
N THR A 169 10.47 -1.48 -4.01
CA THR A 169 9.08 -1.04 -4.21
C THR A 169 8.11 -2.21 -4.17
N GLU A 170 8.41 -3.29 -4.90
CA GLU A 170 7.62 -4.51 -4.92
C GLU A 170 7.56 -5.19 -3.55
N LEU A 171 8.66 -5.20 -2.80
CA LEU A 171 8.69 -5.71 -1.42
C LEU A 171 7.75 -4.91 -0.50
N MET A 172 7.79 -3.57 -0.60
CA MET A 172 6.93 -2.69 0.18
C MET A 172 5.45 -2.92 -0.17
N VAL A 173 5.12 -3.05 -1.47
CA VAL A 173 3.76 -3.33 -1.93
C VAL A 173 3.28 -4.71 -1.46
N LEU A 174 4.07 -5.75 -1.68
CA LEU A 174 3.74 -7.13 -1.29
C LEU A 174 3.46 -7.24 0.20
N THR A 175 4.37 -6.75 1.03
CA THR A 175 4.24 -6.85 2.48
C THR A 175 3.10 -5.99 3.02
N SER A 176 2.81 -4.85 2.38
CA SER A 176 1.62 -4.05 2.70
C SER A 176 0.33 -4.83 2.45
N ILE A 177 0.23 -5.55 1.32
CA ILE A 177 -0.95 -6.36 1.00
C ILE A 177 -1.10 -7.53 1.97
N LEU A 178 0.00 -8.17 2.36
CA LEU A 178 -0.03 -9.30 3.31
C LEU A 178 -0.39 -8.86 4.74
N ILE A 179 0.02 -7.65 5.15
CA ILE A 179 -0.13 -7.17 6.53
C ILE A 179 -1.40 -6.34 6.73
N ALA A 180 -1.91 -5.65 5.70
CA ALA A 180 -3.10 -4.80 5.81
C ALA A 180 -4.31 -5.51 6.46
N PRO A 181 -4.70 -6.75 6.07
CA PRO A 181 -5.81 -7.45 6.72
C PRO A 181 -5.54 -7.75 8.20
N LEU A 182 -4.29 -7.99 8.56
CA LEU A 182 -3.89 -8.33 9.93
C LEU A 182 -3.96 -7.11 10.84
N ALA A 183 -3.55 -5.94 10.33
CA ALA A 183 -3.67 -4.66 11.03
C ALA A 183 -5.14 -4.26 11.30
N GLU A 184 -6.06 -4.61 10.40
CA GLU A 184 -7.50 -4.36 10.62
C GLU A 184 -8.11 -5.29 11.69
N THR A 185 -7.52 -6.46 11.92
CA THR A 185 -7.97 -7.38 12.96
C THR A 185 -7.34 -7.13 14.32
N SER A 186 -6.13 -6.56 14.42
CA SER A 186 -5.55 -6.22 15.73
C SER A 186 -6.35 -5.14 16.48
N SER A 187 -7.14 -4.31 15.77
CA SER A 187 -8.07 -3.37 16.38
C SER A 187 -9.36 -4.03 16.92
N LYS A 188 -9.52 -5.34 16.75
CA LYS A 188 -10.65 -6.16 17.23
C LYS A 188 -10.11 -7.45 17.84
N GLU A 189 -9.91 -7.43 19.16
CA GLU A 189 -9.47 -8.54 20.02
C GLU A 189 -9.48 -9.99 19.46
N SER A 190 -8.37 -10.68 19.75
CA SER A 190 -8.16 -12.13 19.85
C SER A 190 -7.38 -12.83 18.72
N ALA A 191 -6.49 -13.73 19.13
CA ALA A 191 -5.58 -14.54 18.33
C ALA A 191 -6.27 -15.54 17.37
N GLU A 192 -7.60 -15.66 17.42
CA GLU A 192 -8.42 -16.33 16.39
C GLU A 192 -8.61 -15.48 15.13
N GLY A 193 -8.41 -14.16 15.23
CA GLY A 193 -8.63 -13.19 14.15
C GLY A 193 -7.69 -13.33 12.96
N VAL A 194 -6.50 -13.90 13.13
CA VAL A 194 -5.50 -14.05 12.04
C VAL A 194 -5.91 -15.13 11.05
N LYS A 195 -6.49 -16.23 11.54
CA LYS A 195 -7.04 -17.29 10.68
C LYS A 195 -8.38 -16.84 10.07
N ALA A 196 -9.19 -16.14 10.87
CA ALA A 196 -10.44 -15.54 10.43
C ALA A 196 -10.25 -14.40 9.40
N ALA A 197 -9.18 -13.60 9.44
CA ALA A 197 -8.95 -12.52 8.47
C ALA A 197 -8.82 -13.06 7.04
N PHE A 198 -8.14 -14.21 6.90
CA PHE A 198 -8.04 -14.90 5.62
C PHE A 198 -9.27 -15.77 5.32
N GLU A 199 -9.91 -16.39 6.32
CA GLU A 199 -11.18 -17.12 6.12
C GLU A 199 -12.36 -16.22 5.77
N VAL A 200 -12.48 -15.00 6.32
CA VAL A 200 -13.55 -14.03 6.02
C VAL A 200 -13.46 -13.53 4.58
N ILE A 201 -12.23 -13.40 4.04
CA ILE A 201 -12.03 -13.15 2.60
C ILE A 201 -12.52 -14.35 1.77
N GLY A 202 -12.38 -15.58 2.28
CA GLY A 202 -12.87 -16.79 1.63
C GLY A 202 -14.38 -17.00 1.71
N VAL A 203 -15.03 -16.65 2.82
CA VAL A 203 -16.47 -16.81 3.03
C VAL A 203 -17.29 -15.85 2.15
N LEU A 204 -16.78 -14.65 1.87
CA LEU A 204 -17.43 -13.70 0.94
C LEU A 204 -17.32 -14.13 -0.53
N ALA A 205 -16.38 -15.01 -0.88
CA ALA A 205 -16.24 -15.56 -2.24
C ALA A 205 -17.08 -16.83 -2.49
N GLY A 206 -17.68 -17.41 -1.44
CA GLY A 206 -18.49 -18.63 -1.50
C GLY A 206 -20.01 -18.40 -1.45
N MET A 207 -20.47 -17.16 -1.43
CA MET A 207 -21.90 -16.81 -1.48
C MET A 207 -22.27 -16.23 -2.85
N ASN A 208 -22.26 -17.08 -3.88
CA ASN A 208 -23.01 -16.92 -5.13
C ASN A 208 -23.23 -18.29 -5.78
#